data_AF-A0A7X2MUN1-F1
#
_entry.id   AF-A0A7X2MUN1-F1
#
_cell.length_a   1.000
_cell.length_b   1.000
_cell.length_c   1.000
_cell.angle_alpha   90.00
_cell.angle_beta   90.00
_cell.angle_gamma   90.00
#
_symmetry.space_group_name_H-M   'P 1'
#
loop_
_entity.id
_entity.type
_entity.pdbx_description
1 polymer ?
#
loop_
_entity_poly.entity_id
_entity_poly.type
_entity_poly.pdbx_seq_one_letter_code
_entity_poly.pdbx_strand_id
1 'polypeptide(L)' 'FCVYLIPETLERTTLGAKTFGDRVNIEIDPHTQAIVETVERVLAQRDAAAAMSMLTGQSTTES' A
#
# COMPACT_ATOMS: atom_id res chain seq x y z
N PHE A 1 -8.70 -0.59 -11.37
CA PHE A 1 -7.72 -1.47 -12.06
C PHE A 1 -8.47 -2.27 -13.12
N CYS A 2 -7.79 -2.72 -14.17
CA CYS A 2 -8.36 -3.59 -15.21
C CYS A 2 -7.48 -4.83 -15.35
N VAL A 3 -8.08 -5.94 -15.77
CA VAL A 3 -7.38 -7.21 -16.00
C VAL A 3 -7.75 -7.76 -17.36
N TYR A 4 -6.83 -8.49 -17.97
CA TYR A 4 -7.07 -9.25 -19.19
C TYR A 4 -7.17 -10.73 -18.81
N LEU A 5 -8.23 -11.39 -19.27
CA LEU A 5 -8.48 -12.81 -18.98
C LEU A 5 -8.29 -13.63 -20.25
N ILE A 6 -7.59 -14.75 -20.13
CA ILE A 6 -7.48 -15.75 -21.20
C ILE A 6 -8.72 -16.64 -21.25
N PRO A 7 -9.04 -17.28 -22.39
CA PRO A 7 -10.23 -18.13 -22.54
C PRO A 7 -10.37 -19.20 -21.46
N GLU A 8 -9.30 -19.94 -21.17
CA GLU A 8 -9.28 -20.98 -20.12
C GLU A 8 -9.76 -20.47 -18.76
N THR A 9 -9.40 -19.23 -18.36
CA THR A 9 -9.83 -18.65 -17.08
C THR A 9 -11.32 -18.33 -17.07
N LEU A 10 -11.85 -17.86 -18.21
CA LEU A 10 -13.29 -17.56 -18.34
C LEU A 10 -14.12 -18.84 -18.28
N GLU A 11 -13.62 -19.94 -18.87
CA GLU A 11 -14.29 -21.23 -18.92
C GLU A 11 -14.23 -21.99 -17.59
N ARG A 12 -13.10 -21.88 -16.86
CA ARG A 12 -12.87 -22.64 -15.63
C ARG A 12 -13.23 -21.94 -14.33
N THR A 13 -13.61 -20.66 -14.38
CA THR A 13 -13.97 -19.88 -13.19
C THR A 13 -15.36 -19.26 -13.34
N THR A 14 -15.88 -18.67 -12.27
CA THR A 14 -17.18 -17.97 -12.31
C THR A 14 -17.10 -16.59 -12.99
N LEU A 15 -15.90 -16.11 -13.33
CA LEU A 15 -15.70 -14.76 -13.88
C LEU A 15 -16.33 -14.59 -15.27
N GLY A 16 -16.40 -15.65 -16.08
CA GLY A 16 -17.01 -15.57 -17.42
C GLY A 16 -18.51 -15.30 -17.42
N ALA A 17 -19.21 -15.58 -16.32
CA ALA A 17 -20.65 -15.37 -16.19
C ALA A 17 -21.01 -14.07 -15.45
N LYS A 18 -20.02 -13.33 -14.93
CA LYS A 18 -20.26 -12.09 -14.18
C LYS A 18 -20.67 -10.96 -15.12
N THR A 19 -21.65 -10.18 -14.69
CA THR A 19 -22.18 -9.03 -15.42
C THR A 19 -21.92 -7.73 -14.67
N PHE A 20 -22.22 -6.61 -15.31
CA PHE A 20 -22.01 -5.30 -14.70
C PHE A 20 -22.80 -5.16 -13.39
N GLY A 21 -22.11 -4.72 -12.33
CA GLY A 21 -22.69 -4.58 -11.00
C GLY A 21 -22.51 -5.80 -10.09
N ASP A 22 -22.09 -6.95 -10.63
CA ASP A 22 -21.80 -8.11 -9.80
C ASP A 22 -20.61 -7.86 -8.87
N ARG A 23 -20.74 -8.34 -7.62
CA ARG A 23 -19.64 -8.30 -6.66
C ARG A 23 -18.71 -9.50 -6.86
N VAL A 24 -17.43 -9.23 -6.61
CA VAL A 24 -16.35 -10.21 -6.58
C VAL A 24 -15.52 -9.99 -5.32
N ASN A 25 -14.91 -11.07 -4.82
CA ASN A 25 -13.98 -10.98 -3.70
C ASN A 25 -12.65 -10.41 -4.23
N ILE A 26 -12.14 -9.39 -3.56
CA ILE A 26 -10.84 -8.80 -3.86
C ILE A 26 -9.92 -9.09 -2.69
N GLU A 27 -8.85 -9.83 -2.96
CA GLU A 27 -7.78 -10.09 -2.02
C GLU A 27 -6.55 -9.32 -2.50
N ILE A 28 -5.98 -8.50 -1.62
CA ILE A 28 -4.73 -7.81 -1.89
C ILE A 28 -3.59 -8.76 -1.53
N ASP A 29 -2.58 -8.84 -2.41
CA ASP A 29 -1.38 -9.62 -2.16
C ASP A 29 -0.72 -9.23 -0.82
N PRO A 30 -0.56 -10.17 0.13
CA PRO A 30 -0.02 -9.86 1.46
C PRO A 30 1.41 -9.31 1.43
N HIS A 31 2.21 -9.71 0.44
CA HIS A 31 3.57 -9.22 0.30
C HIS A 31 3.59 -7.74 -0.08
N THR A 32 2.74 -7.33 -1.03
CA THR A 32 2.54 -5.93 -1.40
C THR A 32 2.08 -5.10 -0.21
N GLN A 33 1.14 -5.60 0.59
CA GLN A 33 0.70 -4.92 1.81
C GLN A 33 1.87 -4.70 2.78
N ALA A 34 2.65 -5.74 3.06
CA ALA A 34 3.79 -5.66 3.98
C ALA A 34 4.86 -4.67 3.51
N ILE A 35 5.09 -4.59 2.19
CA ILE A 35 6.01 -3.62 1.59
C ILE A 35 5.48 -2.19 1.82
N VAL A 36 4.21 -1.93 1.48
CA VAL A 36 3.62 -0.59 1.63
C VAL A 36 3.65 -0.15 3.09
N GLU A 37 3.20 -1.00 4.02
CA GLU A 37 3.19 -0.69 5.45
C GLU A 37 4.61 -0.41 5.97
N THR A 38 5.59 -1.20 5.51
CA THR A 38 6.98 -1.00 5.90
C THR A 38 7.55 0.30 5.37
N VAL A 39 7.25 0.66 4.11
CA VAL A 39 7.69 1.92 3.53
C VAL A 39 7.07 3.10 4.27
N GLU A 40 5.76 3.08 4.52
CA GLU A 40 5.07 4.12 5.29
C GLU A 40 5.68 4.30 6.67
N ARG A 41 5.92 3.19 7.40
CA ARG A 41 6.55 3.22 8.73
C ARG A 41 7.96 3.81 8.68
N VAL A 42 8.78 3.40 7.72
CA VAL A 42 10.17 3.89 7.61
C VAL A 42 10.20 5.38 7.26
N LEU A 43 9.31 5.85 6.38
CA LEU A 43 9.21 7.27 6.05
C LEU A 43 8.77 8.10 7.28
N ALA A 44 7.74 7.64 8.00
CA ALA A 44 7.31 8.31 9.24
C ALA A 44 8.41 8.38 10.32
N GLN A 45 9.21 7.31 10.46
CA GLN A 45 10.36 7.29 11.37
C GLN A 45 11.44 8.29 10.96
N ARG A 46 11.70 8.44 9.64
CA ARG A 46 12.66 9.41 9.12
C ARG A 46 12.19 10.84 9.35
N ASP A 47 10.91 11.12 9.10
CA ASP A 47 10.33 12.45 9.33
C ASP A 47 10.36 12.83 10.81
N ALA A 48 10.03 11.88 11.70
CA ALA A 48 10.13 12.07 13.15
C ALA A 48 11.58 12.31 13.60
N ALA A 49 12.55 11.57 13.06
CA ALA A 49 13.97 11.77 13.38
C ALA A 49 14.47 13.13 12.89
N ALA A 50 14.05 13.56 11.70
CA ALA A 50 14.36 14.88 11.17
C ALA A 50 13.78 16.00 12.04
N ALA A 51 12.51 15.88 12.45
CA ALA A 51 11.86 16.84 13.35
C ALA A 51 12.53 16.91 14.72
N MET A 52 12.91 15.76 15.30
CA MET A 52 13.65 15.70 16.57
C MET A 52 15.00 16.42 16.47
N SER A 53 15.74 16.17 15.38
CA SER A 53 17.04 16.83 15.13
C SER A 53 16.92 18.35 15.03
N MET A 54 15.80 18.88 14.50
CA MET A 54 15.55 20.32 14.43
C MET A 54 15.29 20.92 15.83
N LEU A 55 14.55 20.21 16.68
CA LEU A 55 14.22 20.67 18.03
C LEU A 55 15.45 20.71 18.96
N THR A 56 16.32 19.70 18.87
CA THR A 56 17.55 19.63 19.68
C THR A 56 18.66 20.57 19.21
N GLY A 57 18.57 21.06 17.97
CA GLY A 57 19.53 21.99 17.38
C GLY A 57 19.30 23.48 17.74
N GLN A 58 18.18 23.83 18.37
CA GLN A 58 17.85 25.21 18.73
C GLN A 58 18.15 25.60 20.20
N SER A 59 18.60 24.66 21.04
CA SER A 59 18.80 24.89 22.48
C SER A 59 20.23 25.20 22.92
N THR A 60 21.16 25.53 22.00
CA THR A 60 22.57 25.85 22.34
C THR A 60 23.00 27.29 22.06
N THR A 61 22.08 28.19 21.77
CA THR A 61 22.36 29.62 21.70
C THR A 61 21.39 30.41 22.54
N GLU A 62 21.69 30.53 23.84
CA GLU A 62 21.36 31.71 24.64
C GLU A 62 22.21 31.72 25.94
N SER A 63 23.11 32.71 25.97
CA SER A 63 23.88 33.35 27.06
C SER A 63 24.50 32.55 28.21
#